data_AF-A0A533UHG6-F1
#
_entry.id   AF-A0A533UHG6-F1
#
_cell.length_a   1.000
_cell.length_b   1.000
_cell.length_c   1.000
_cell.angle_alpha   90.00
_cell.angle_beta   90.00
_cell.angle_gamma   90.00
#
_symmetry.space_group_name_H-M   'P 1'
#
loop_
_entity.id
_entity.type
_entity.pdbx_description
1 polymer ?
#
loop_
_entity_poly.entity_id
_entity_poly.type
_entity_poly.pdbx_seq_one_letter_code
_entity_poly.pdbx_strand_id
1 'polypeptide(L)' 'MPRKGKLTEIFSKAKYADNPNSYIVGYLDFDIIKEVTLPEFIEISDNFETIPITRIDYIKKGNRILFSKTRHIVS' A
#
# COMPACT_ATOMS: atom_id res chain seq x y z
N MET A 1 -5.69 13.86 -9.57
CA MET A 1 -5.64 12.48 -10.08
C MET A 1 -6.49 11.58 -9.21
N PRO A 2 -7.30 10.67 -9.78
CA PRO A 2 -8.05 9.69 -9.00
C PRO A 2 -7.08 8.84 -8.17
N ARG A 3 -7.45 8.52 -6.92
CA ARG A 3 -6.61 7.78 -5.95
C ARG A 3 -6.07 6.46 -6.51
N LYS A 4 -6.83 5.84 -7.43
CA LYS A 4 -6.46 4.62 -8.16
C LYS A 4 -5.21 4.79 -9.02
N GLY A 5 -5.07 5.93 -9.72
CA GLY A 5 -3.90 6.19 -10.58
C GLY A 5 -2.59 6.28 -9.78
N LYS A 6 -2.62 6.97 -8.64
CA LYS A 6 -1.45 7.12 -7.76
C LYS A 6 -0.98 5.79 -7.17
N LEU A 7 -1.91 4.91 -6.80
CA LEU A 7 -1.57 3.57 -6.32
C LEU A 7 -0.91 2.77 -7.44
N THR A 8 -1.52 2.73 -8.64
CA THR A 8 -0.94 2.04 -9.81
C THR A 8 0.49 2.50 -10.12
N GLU A 9 0.77 3.80 -10.03
CA GLU A 9 2.13 4.35 -10.19
C GLU A 9 3.11 3.82 -9.12
N ILE A 10 2.68 3.76 -7.86
CA ILE A 10 3.51 3.22 -6.76
C ILE A 10 3.82 1.75 -6.98
N PHE A 11 2.81 0.94 -7.33
CA PHE A 11 2.99 -0.49 -7.61
C PHE A 11 3.90 -0.72 -8.81
N SER A 12 3.70 0.04 -9.91
CA SER A 12 4.56 -0.04 -11.09
C SER A 12 6.01 0.30 -10.75
N LYS A 13 6.23 1.41 -10.02
CA LYS A 13 7.57 1.81 -9.60
C LYS A 13 8.24 0.76 -8.70
N ALA A 14 7.51 0.24 -7.72
CA ALA A 14 8.00 -0.80 -6.81
C ALA A 14 8.39 -2.09 -7.55
N LYS A 15 7.69 -2.43 -8.64
CA LYS A 15 7.95 -3.65 -9.43
C LYS A 15 9.10 -3.50 -10.43
N TYR A 16 9.18 -2.36 -11.12
CA TYR A 16 10.05 -2.20 -12.29
C TYR A 16 11.29 -1.33 -12.05
N ALA A 17 11.27 -0.45 -11.04
CA ALA A 17 12.31 0.57 -10.85
C ALA A 17 12.96 0.57 -9.46
N ASP A 18 12.42 -0.18 -8.51
CA ASP A 18 12.87 -0.21 -7.11
C ASP A 18 12.82 -1.66 -6.56
N ASN A 19 13.32 -1.85 -5.34
CA ASN A 19 13.13 -3.11 -4.62
C ASN A 19 11.73 -3.13 -3.97
N PRO A 20 10.82 -4.04 -4.36
CA PRO A 20 9.46 -4.06 -3.83
C PRO A 20 9.39 -4.37 -2.33
N ASN A 21 10.38 -5.09 -1.77
CA ASN A 21 10.49 -5.35 -0.34
C ASN A 21 10.80 -4.09 0.50
N SER A 22 11.20 -2.98 -0.14
CA SER A 22 11.41 -1.70 0.54
C SER A 22 10.12 -0.91 0.80
N TYR A 23 9.00 -1.39 0.26
CA TYR A 23 7.68 -0.78 0.40
C TYR A 23 6.87 -1.52 1.45
N ILE A 24 6.27 -0.77 2.36
CA ILE A 24 5.34 -1.27 3.36
C ILE A 24 3.93 -0.79 3.02
N VAL A 25 3.00 -1.73 3.00
CA VAL A 25 1.57 -1.49 2.77
C VAL A 25 0.84 -1.64 4.10
N GLY A 26 0.23 -0.54 4.56
CA GLY A 26 -0.72 -0.55 5.66
C GLY A 26 -2.12 -0.76 5.11
N TYR A 27 -2.80 -1.84 5.51
CA TYR A 27 -4.16 -2.15 5.06
C TYR A 27 -5.09 -2.46 6.22
N LEU A 28 -6.38 -2.17 6.05
CA LEU A 28 -7.40 -2.38 7.06
C LEU A 28 -7.92 -3.82 7.02
N ASP A 29 -7.75 -4.55 8.12
CA ASP A 29 -8.22 -5.91 8.34
C ASP A 29 -8.98 -5.97 9.68
N PHE A 30 -10.30 -6.25 9.62
CA PHE A 30 -11.18 -6.26 10.81
C PHE A 30 -10.96 -5.06 11.76
N ASP A 31 -10.90 -3.84 11.21
CA ASP A 31 -10.67 -2.57 11.92
C ASP A 31 -9.26 -2.35 12.51
N ILE A 32 -8.32 -3.25 12.22
CA ILE A 32 -6.91 -3.11 12.59
C ILE A 32 -6.09 -2.83 11.34
N ILE A 33 -5.15 -1.88 11.42
CA ILE A 33 -4.18 -1.68 10.34
C ILE A 33 -3.06 -2.71 10.51
N LYS A 34 -2.91 -3.59 9.51
CA LYS A 34 -1.78 -4.50 9.39
C LYS A 34 -0.75 -3.93 8.42
N GLU A 35 0.53 -4.11 8.75
CA GLU A 35 1.65 -3.73 7.91
C GLU A 35 2.35 -4.97 7.37
N VAL A 36 2.54 -5.02 6.05
CA VAL A 36 3.30 -6.07 5.36
C VAL A 36 4.13 -5.43 4.24
N THR A 37 5.10 -6.16 3.69
CA THR A 37 5.77 -5.69 2.47
C THR A 37 4.82 -5.69 1.28
N LEU A 38 5.15 -4.94 0.23
CA LEU A 38 4.34 -4.89 -0.97
C LEU A 38 4.19 -6.26 -1.67
N PRO A 39 5.23 -7.10 -1.80
CA PRO A 39 5.08 -8.47 -2.30
C PRO A 39 4.13 -9.31 -1.45
N GLU A 40 4.31 -9.32 -0.13
CA GLU A 40 3.44 -10.07 0.79
C GLU A 40 1.99 -9.60 0.66
N PHE A 41 1.74 -8.29 0.53
CA PHE A 41 0.39 -7.78 0.30
C PHE A 41 -0.24 -8.34 -0.98
N ILE A 42 0.52 -8.41 -2.08
CA ILE A 42 0.02 -8.97 -3.34
C ILE A 42 -0.34 -10.45 -3.18
N GLU A 43 0.46 -11.21 -2.44
CA GLU A 43 0.20 -12.63 -2.17
C GLU A 43 -1.05 -12.83 -1.29
N ILE A 44 -1.14 -12.17 -0.12
CA ILE A 44 -2.29 -12.33 0.79
C ILE A 44 -3.58 -11.75 0.24
N SER A 45 -3.49 -10.74 -0.64
CA SER A 45 -4.66 -10.15 -1.29
C SER A 45 -5.13 -10.96 -2.48
N ASP A 46 -4.37 -11.98 -2.89
CA ASP A 46 -4.55 -12.73 -4.13
C ASP A 46 -4.75 -11.80 -5.33
N ASN A 47 -3.74 -10.98 -5.62
CA ASN A 47 -3.81 -9.95 -6.66
C ASN A 47 -5.06 -9.04 -6.54
N PHE A 48 -5.40 -8.66 -5.31
CA PHE A 48 -6.57 -7.87 -4.94
C PHE A 48 -7.95 -8.54 -5.08
N GLU A 49 -8.03 -9.84 -5.37
CA GLU A 49 -9.28 -10.60 -5.41
C GLU A 49 -9.86 -10.83 -4.01
N THR A 50 -9.00 -11.14 -3.03
CA THR A 50 -9.40 -11.39 -1.64
C THR A 50 -9.38 -10.11 -0.78
N ILE A 51 -8.39 -9.24 -0.97
CA ILE A 51 -8.30 -7.95 -0.26
C ILE A 51 -8.25 -6.81 -1.29
N PRO A 52 -9.33 -6.04 -1.48
CA PRO A 52 -9.36 -5.03 -2.52
C PRO A 52 -8.41 -3.87 -2.21
N ILE A 53 -7.85 -3.27 -3.26
CA ILE A 53 -6.93 -2.13 -3.17
C ILE A 53 -7.49 -0.93 -2.37
N THR A 54 -8.82 -0.84 -2.25
CA THR A 54 -9.51 0.19 -1.45
C THR A 54 -9.31 0.02 0.05
N ARG A 55 -8.85 -1.14 0.52
CA ARG A 55 -8.49 -1.42 1.92
C ARG A 55 -7.10 -0.91 2.31
N ILE A 56 -6.27 -0.51 1.35
CA ILE A 56 -4.99 0.13 1.63
C ILE A 56 -5.25 1.50 2.29
N ASP A 57 -4.75 1.65 3.51
CA ASP A 57 -4.79 2.92 4.24
C ASP A 57 -3.57 3.77 3.90
N TYR A 58 -2.36 3.21 3.87
CA TYR A 58 -1.16 3.93 3.43
C TYR A 58 -0.13 3.02 2.76
N ILE A 59 0.79 3.66 2.04
CA ILE A 59 2.01 3.01 1.54
C ILE A 59 3.19 3.89 1.92
N LYS A 60 4.22 3.30 2.53
CA LYS A 60 5.47 3.97 2.91
C LYS A 60 6.68 3.26 2.33
N LYS A 61 7.76 4.01 2.14
CA LYS A 61 9.09 3.51 1.76
C LYS A 61 10.11 4.17 2.69
N GLY A 62 10.70 3.38 3.59
CA GLY A 62 11.44 3.93 4.73
C GLY A 62 10.59 4.93 5.52
N ASN A 63 11.12 6.13 5.77
CA ASN A 63 10.44 7.19 6.51
C ASN A 63 9.48 8.04 5.65
N ARG A 64 9.32 7.73 4.36
CA ARG A 64 8.50 8.53 3.44
C ARG A 64 7.15 7.88 3.18
N ILE A 65 6.06 8.56 3.53
CA ILE A 65 4.71 8.19 3.11
C ILE A 65 4.52 8.54 1.63
N LEU A 66 4.22 7.54 0.79
CA LEU A 66 3.97 7.69 -0.64
C LEU A 66 2.48 7.85 -0.92
N PHE A 67 1.63 7.18 -0.15
CA PHE A 67 0.18 7.24 -0.22
C PHE A 67 -0.42 7.19 1.18
N SER A 68 -1.52 7.92 1.40
CA SER A 68 -2.35 7.82 2.60
C SER A 68 -3.80 8.12 2.22
N LYS A 69 -4.74 7.26 2.63
CA LYS A 69 -6.17 7.34 2.36
C LYS A 69 -6.84 8.35 3.28
N THR A 70 -6.41 8.35 4.54
CA THR A 70 -6.79 9.29 5.58
C THR A 70 -5.62 10.25 5.78
N ARG A 71 -5.85 11.56 5.95
CA ARG A 71 -4.78 12.42 6.49
C ARG A 71 -4.59 11.95 7.92
N HIS A 72 -3.61 11.08 8.19
CA HIS A 72 -3.14 10.88 9.54
C HIS A 72 -2.60 12.24 9.99
N ILE A 73 -3.44 12.97 10.72
CA ILE A 73 -3.01 14.11 11.51
C ILE A 73 -2.22 13.45 12.63
N VAL A 74 -0.91 13.33 12.43
CA VAL A 74 0.01 13.10 13.54
C VAL A 74 -0.07 14.37 14.40
N SER A 75 -0.80 14.27 15.50
CA SER A 75 -0.81 15.27 16.58
C SER A 75 0.57 15.35 17.24
#